data_AF-A0A0J9YVC2-F1
#
_entry.id   AF-A0A0J9YVC2-F1
#
_cell.length_a   1.000
_cell.length_b   1.000
_cell.length_c   1.000
_cell.angle_alpha   90.00
_cell.angle_beta   90.00
_cell.angle_gamma   90.00
#
_symmetry.space_group_name_H-M   'P 1'
#
loop_
_entity.id
_entity.type
_entity.pdbx_description
1 polymer ?
#
loop_
_entity_poly.entity_id
_entity_poly.type
_entity_poly.pdbx_seq_one_letter_code
_entity_poly.pdbx_strand_id
1 'polypeptide(L)' 'MVQRTGRRVLTVDARNHGDSPHSPDASYEAMSQDLQGLLPQLGLVPCVLVGHSMGGKTAMLLALQRT' A
#
# COMPACT_ATOMS: atom_id res chain seq x y z
N MET A 1 -11.79 15.50 2.80
CA MET A 1 -11.53 14.59 3.95
C MET A 1 -10.10 14.69 4.54
N VAL A 2 -9.18 15.50 4.00
CA VAL A 2 -7.80 15.67 4.51
C VAL A 2 -7.65 16.81 5.56
N GLN A 3 -8.60 17.74 5.56
CA GLN A 3 -8.50 19.02 6.29
C GLN A 3 -8.53 18.91 7.82
N ARG A 4 -9.02 17.79 8.39
CA ARG A 4 -9.29 17.72 9.84
C ARG A 4 -8.10 17.33 10.70
N THR A 5 -7.05 16.73 10.12
CA THR A 5 -5.87 16.24 10.87
C THR A 5 -4.56 16.89 10.46
N GLY A 6 -4.55 17.71 9.39
CA GLY A 6 -3.34 18.30 8.82
C GLY A 6 -2.35 17.28 8.23
N ARG A 7 -2.72 16.01 8.12
CA ARG A 7 -1.85 14.95 7.59
C ARG A 7 -1.92 14.89 6.07
N ARG A 8 -0.78 14.70 5.41
CA ARG A 8 -0.75 14.36 3.99
C ARG A 8 -1.33 12.95 3.80
N VAL A 9 -2.30 12.81 2.91
CA VAL A 9 -2.91 11.52 2.54
C VAL A 9 -2.58 11.24 1.08
N LEU A 10 -2.08 10.04 0.82
CA LEU A 10 -1.78 9.54 -0.51
C LEU A 10 -2.58 8.27 -0.75
N THR A 11 -3.18 8.17 -1.94
CA THR A 11 -3.81 6.95 -2.44
C THR A 11 -2.92 6.38 -3.53
N VAL A 12 -2.83 5.06 -3.58
CA VAL A 12 -2.06 4.35 -4.60
C VAL A 12 -2.99 3.42 -5.36
N ASP A 13 -2.81 3.35 -6.67
CA ASP A 13 -3.41 2.30 -7.47
C ASP A 13 -2.67 1.01 -7.15
N ALA A 14 -3.37 0.00 -6.65
CA ALA A 14 -2.77 -1.32 -6.43
C ALA A 14 -2.44 -1.98 -7.77
N ARG A 15 -1.55 -2.98 -7.80
CA ARG A 15 -1.39 -3.84 -8.99
C ARG A 15 -2.75 -4.28 -9.53
N ASN A 16 -2.85 -4.40 -10.85
CA ASN A 16 -4.11 -4.71 -11.56
C ASN A 16 -5.25 -3.69 -11.37
N HIS A 17 -4.96 -2.47 -10.91
CA HIS A 17 -5.95 -1.39 -10.78
C HIS A 17 -5.39 -0.08 -11.35
N GLY A 18 -6.25 0.73 -11.95
CA GLY A 18 -5.90 2.06 -12.44
C GLY A 18 -4.69 2.04 -13.38
N ASP A 19 -3.72 2.89 -13.10
CA ASP A 19 -2.50 3.04 -13.92
C ASP A 19 -1.36 2.10 -13.49
N SER A 20 -1.54 1.32 -12.42
CA SER A 20 -0.53 0.38 -11.96
C SER A 20 -0.39 -0.83 -12.91
N PRO A 21 0.82 -1.40 -13.04
CA PRO A 21 1.06 -2.52 -13.94
C PRO A 21 0.13 -3.71 -13.69
N HIS A 22 -0.20 -4.40 -14.78
CA HIS A 22 -1.00 -5.62 -14.75
C HIS A 22 -0.11 -6.86 -14.72
N SER A 23 -0.46 -7.83 -13.89
CA SER A 23 0.24 -9.10 -13.68
C SER A 23 -0.74 -10.24 -13.45
N PRO A 24 -0.47 -11.47 -13.94
CA PRO A 24 -1.27 -12.64 -13.58
C PRO A 24 -1.20 -12.98 -12.08
N ASP A 25 -0.14 -12.53 -11.38
CA ASP A 25 -0.03 -12.68 -9.93
C ASP A 25 -0.67 -11.49 -9.20
N ALA A 26 -1.80 -11.76 -8.55
CA ALA A 26 -2.52 -10.82 -7.70
C ALA A 26 -2.57 -11.29 -6.23
N SER A 27 -1.60 -12.10 -5.80
CA SER A 27 -1.50 -12.56 -4.41
C SER A 27 -1.30 -11.39 -3.43
N TYR A 28 -1.71 -11.59 -2.17
CA TYR A 28 -1.50 -10.57 -1.14
C TYR A 28 -0.01 -10.35 -0.87
N GLU A 29 0.79 -11.41 -1.00
CA GLU A 29 2.24 -11.40 -0.89
C GLU A 29 2.85 -10.43 -1.91
N ALA A 30 2.44 -10.56 -3.18
CA ALA A 30 2.97 -9.71 -4.22
C ALA A 30 2.47 -8.26 -4.10
N MET A 31 1.20 -8.05 -3.73
CA MET A 31 0.69 -6.70 -3.39
C MET A 31 1.43 -6.06 -2.21
N SER A 32 1.78 -6.87 -1.19
CA SER A 32 2.54 -6.42 -0.03
C SER A 32 3.97 -6.01 -0.41
N GLN A 33 4.61 -6.79 -1.29
CA GLN A 33 5.94 -6.48 -1.83
C GLN A 33 5.94 -5.16 -2.62
N ASP A 34 4.90 -4.88 -3.41
CA ASP A 34 4.78 -3.60 -4.11
C ASP A 34 4.78 -2.42 -3.12
N LEU A 35 4.01 -2.52 -2.03
CA LEU A 35 4.00 -1.49 -0.98
C LEU A 35 5.36 -1.43 -0.26
N GLN A 36 6.00 -2.58 -0.02
CA GLN A 36 7.32 -2.64 0.61
C GLN A 36 8.38 -1.89 -0.22
N GLY A 37 8.33 -2.00 -1.55
CA GLY A 37 9.22 -1.28 -2.47
C GLY A 37 8.83 0.19 -2.67
N LEU A 38 7.54 0.48 -2.79
CA LEU A 38 7.03 1.82 -3.10
C LEU A 38 7.21 2.81 -1.96
N LEU A 39 6.93 2.42 -0.71
CA LEU A 39 6.94 3.35 0.43
C LEU A 39 8.32 4.02 0.66
N PRO A 40 9.46 3.30 0.63
CA PRO A 40 10.78 3.93 0.71
C PRO A 40 11.11 4.81 -0.50
N GLN A 41 10.74 4.38 -1.72
CA GLN A 41 11.00 5.15 -2.95
C GLN A 41 10.30 6.52 -2.93
N LEU A 42 9.12 6.60 -2.29
CA LEU A 42 8.39 7.84 -2.11
C LEU A 42 8.81 8.63 -0.86
N GLY A 43 9.79 8.16 -0.09
CA GLY A 43 10.23 8.81 1.16
C GLY A 43 9.15 8.81 2.25
N LEU A 44 8.27 7.80 2.27
CA LEU A 44 7.11 7.74 3.17
C LEU A 44 7.34 6.91 4.43
N VAL A 45 8.54 6.37 4.66
CA VAL A 45 8.80 5.56 5.87
C VAL A 45 9.38 6.45 6.98
N PRO A 46 8.78 6.50 8.19
CA PRO A 46 7.56 5.79 8.61
C PRO A 46 6.25 6.49 8.21
N CYS A 47 5.20 5.71 7.92
CA CYS A 47 3.85 6.20 7.64
C CYS A 47 2.77 5.38 8.36
N VAL A 48 1.55 5.93 8.41
CA VAL A 48 0.34 5.18 8.76
C VAL A 48 -0.24 4.57 7.48
N LEU A 49 -0.41 3.25 7.47
CA LEU A 49 -1.06 2.53 6.38
C LEU A 49 -2.52 2.25 6.74
N VAL A 50 -3.43 2.56 5.84
CA VAL A 50 -4.88 2.31 6.00
C VAL A 50 -5.38 1.55 4.78
N GLY A 51 -6.08 0.45 5.00
CA GLY A 51 -6.62 -0.39 3.94
C GLY A 51 -7.99 -0.97 4.28
N HIS A 52 -8.83 -1.13 3.26
CA HIS A 52 -10.15 -1.75 3.36
C HIS A 52 -10.19 -3.02 2.48
N SER A 53 -10.85 -4.09 2.95
CA SER A 53 -10.98 -5.36 2.23
C SER A 53 -9.61 -5.86 1.69
N MET A 54 -9.43 -5.91 0.37
CA MET A 54 -8.17 -6.27 -0.29
C MET A 54 -6.98 -5.45 0.22
N GLY A 55 -7.13 -4.12 0.32
CA GLY A 55 -6.07 -3.24 0.83
C GLY A 55 -5.78 -3.47 2.31
N GLY A 56 -6.79 -3.88 3.09
CA GLY A 56 -6.63 -4.22 4.50
C GLY A 56 -5.78 -5.47 4.69
N LYS A 57 -6.08 -6.54 3.94
CA LYS A 57 -5.30 -7.79 3.96
C LYS A 57 -3.85 -7.57 3.51
N THR A 58 -3.67 -6.76 2.46
CA THR A 58 -2.34 -6.37 1.97
C THR A 58 -1.54 -5.63 3.04
N ALA A 59 -2.16 -4.63 3.70
CA ALA A 59 -1.53 -3.87 4.78
C ALA A 59 -1.18 -4.74 5.99
N MET A 60 -2.08 -5.67 6.37
CA MET A 60 -1.83 -6.63 7.45
C MET A 60 -0.65 -7.54 7.13
N LEU A 61 -0.57 -8.07 5.91
CA LEU A 61 0.54 -8.94 5.51
C LEU A 61 1.88 -8.19 5.50
N LEU A 62 1.91 -6.94 5.00
CA LEU A 62 3.10 -6.09 5.07
C LEU A 62 3.57 -5.88 6.51
N ALA A 63 2.64 -5.68 7.45
CA ALA A 63 2.97 -5.51 8.86
C ALA A 63 3.58 -6.79 9.48
N LEU A 64 3.13 -7.97 9.05
CA LEU A 64 3.65 -9.27 9.51
C LEU A 64 5.01 -9.63 8.88
N GLN A 65 5.31 -9.13 7.69
CA GLN A 65 6.55 -9.39 6.96
C GLN A 65 7.73 -8.51 7.39
N ARG A 66 7.48 -7.46 8.18
CA ARG A 66 8.52 -6.58 8.74
C ARG A 66 9.01 -7.12 10.10
N THR A 67 10.10 -7.89 10.07
CA THR A 67 11.05 -8.03 11.19
C THR A 67 12.22 -7.08 10.99
#